data_AF-A0A645FD62-F1
#
_entry.id   AF-A0A645FD62-F1
#
_cell.length_a   1.000
_cell.length_b   1.000
_cell.length_c   1.000
_cell.angle_alpha   90.00
_cell.angle_beta   90.00
_cell.angle_gamma   90.00
#
_symmetry.space_group_name_H-M   'P 1'
#
loop_
_entity.id
_entity.type
_entity.pdbx_description
1 polymer ?
#
loop_
_entity_poly.entity_id
_entity_poly.type
_entity_poly.pdbx_seq_one_letter_code
_entity_poly.pdbx_strand_id
1 'polypeptide(L)' 'MTINSAIQNLIREGKTHQIQSSIQTGSKYGMKTMDMSIVELYKAGLITYENALTYSIDRDMVKRMIEL' A
#
# COMPACT_ATOMS: atom_id res chain seq x y z
N MET A 1 9.19 0.89 -3.12
CA MET A 1 8.42 0.08 -4.08
C MET A 1 9.44 -0.65 -4.95
N THR A 2 9.72 -1.91 -4.66
CA THR A 2 10.56 -2.76 -5.52
C THR A 2 9.72 -3.15 -6.73
N ILE A 3 10.09 -2.64 -7.91
CA ILE A 3 9.40 -2.93 -9.16
C ILE A 3 9.86 -4.31 -9.61
N ASN A 4 8.95 -5.28 -9.66
CA ASN A 4 9.23 -6.58 -10.26
C ASN A 4 8.83 -6.60 -11.75
N SER A 5 9.39 -7.54 -12.50
CA SER A 5 9.14 -7.69 -13.95
C SER A 5 7.66 -7.89 -14.30
N ALA A 6 6.85 -8.39 -13.37
CA ALA A 6 5.41 -8.57 -13.54
C ALA A 6 4.66 -7.23 -13.61
N ILE A 7 4.96 -6.28 -12.71
CA ILE A 7 4.37 -4.94 -12.77
C ILE A 7 4.81 -4.20 -14.04
N GLN A 8 6.08 -4.34 -14.47
CA GLN A 8 6.55 -3.75 -15.73
C GLN A 8 5.80 -4.28 -16.96
N ASN A 9 5.46 -5.57 -16.98
CA ASN A 9 4.66 -6.14 -18.06
C ASN A 9 3.22 -5.64 -18.02
N LEU A 10 2.61 -5.55 -16.84
CA LEU A 10 1.25 -5.02 -16.69
C LEU A 10 1.14 -3.54 -17.10
N ILE A 11 2.19 -2.74 -16.86
CA ILE A 11 2.28 -1.35 -17.35
C ILE A 11 2.39 -1.31 -18.87
N ARG A 12 3.24 -2.16 -19.49
CA ARG A 12 3.38 -2.23 -20.96
C ARG A 12 2.11 -2.70 -21.66
N GLU A 13 1.34 -3.58 -21.03
CA GLU A 13 0.09 -4.13 -21.57
C GLU A 13 -1.14 -3.25 -21.28
N GLY A 14 -1.00 -2.11 -20.59
CA GLY A 14 -2.12 -1.24 -20.22
C GLY A 14 -3.09 -1.85 -19.20
N LYS A 15 -2.73 -2.98 -18.58
CA LYS A 15 -3.54 -3.70 -17.58
C LYS A 15 -3.32 -3.15 -16.17
N THR A 16 -3.39 -1.83 -16.04
CA THR A 16 -3.10 -1.10 -14.79
C THR A 16 -4.01 -1.51 -13.63
N HIS A 17 -5.24 -1.96 -13.91
CA HIS A 17 -6.15 -2.50 -12.90
C HIS A 17 -5.63 -3.77 -12.21
N GLN A 18 -4.84 -4.60 -12.89
CA GLN A 18 -4.27 -5.84 -12.31
C GLN A 18 -3.05 -5.57 -11.43
N ILE A 19 -2.49 -4.36 -11.50
CA ILE A 19 -1.34 -3.95 -10.68
C ILE A 19 -1.76 -3.89 -9.20
N GLN A 20 -2.96 -3.42 -8.88
CA GLN A 20 -3.44 -3.40 -7.48
C GLN A 20 -3.50 -4.81 -6.87
N SER A 21 -4.11 -5.77 -7.57
CA SER A 21 -4.19 -7.16 -7.11
C SER A 21 -2.81 -7.81 -6.98
N SER A 22 -1.89 -7.48 -7.89
CA SER A 22 -0.51 -7.95 -7.86
C SER A 22 0.28 -7.34 -6.69
N ILE A 23 0.04 -6.07 -6.34
CA ILE A 23 0.66 -5.40 -5.18
C ILE A 23 0.13 -5.99 -3.87
N GLN A 24 -1.18 -6.23 -3.76
CA GLN A 24 -1.79 -6.85 -2.57
C GLN A 24 -1.25 -8.26 -2.31
N THR A 25 -1.15 -9.09 -3.34
CA THR A 25 -0.63 -10.47 -3.22
C THR A 25 0.89 -10.54 -3.17
N GLY A 26 1.56 -9.51 -3.67
CA GLY A 26 3.02 -9.38 -3.74
C GLY A 26 3.70 -8.94 -2.45
N SER A 27 2.98 -8.87 -1.33
CA SER A 27 3.55 -8.42 -0.04
C SER A 27 4.78 -9.24 0.38
N LYS A 28 4.79 -10.55 0.10
CA LYS A 28 5.95 -11.44 0.27
C LYS A 28 7.18 -11.07 -0.57
N TYR A 29 6.99 -10.33 -1.66
CA TYR A 29 8.05 -9.88 -2.56
C TYR A 29 8.46 -8.42 -2.29
N GLY A 30 8.10 -7.88 -1.11
CA GLY A 30 8.41 -6.52 -0.70
C GLY A 30 7.53 -5.46 -1.36
N MET A 31 6.41 -5.86 -1.98
CA MET A 31 5.42 -4.90 -2.44
C MET A 31 4.65 -4.36 -1.25
N LYS A 32 4.45 -3.04 -1.23
CA LYS A 32 3.68 -2.37 -0.20
C LYS A 32 2.68 -1.44 -0.85
N THR A 33 1.44 -1.47 -0.35
CA THR A 33 0.44 -0.48 -0.71
C THR A 33 0.77 0.86 -0.04
N MET A 34 0.13 1.93 -0.52
CA MET A 34 0.23 3.24 0.11
C MET A 34 -0.29 3.20 1.55
N ASP A 35 -1.45 2.57 1.77
CA ASP A 35 -2.06 2.43 3.09
C ASP A 35 -1.18 1.66 4.08
N MET A 36 -0.54 0.56 3.65
CA MET A 36 0.45 -0.16 4.47
C MET A 36 1.63 0.74 4.87
N SER A 37 2.13 1.55 3.92
CA SER A 37 3.23 2.48 4.21
C SER A 37 2.82 3.55 5.22
N ILE A 38 1.58 4.04 5.14
CA ILE A 38 1.03 5.02 6.09
C ILE A 38 0.90 4.40 7.48
N VAL A 39 0.39 3.17 7.58
CA VAL A 39 0.29 2.43 8.85
C VAL A 39 1.67 2.23 9.47
N GLU A 40 2.68 1.85 8.68
CA GLU A 40 4.07 1.71 9.14
C GLU A 40 4.62 3.03 9.71
N LEU A 41 4.41 4.14 9.00
CA LEU A 41 4.84 5.48 9.44
C LEU A 41 4.15 5.89 10.75
N TYR A 42 2.86 5.58 10.90
CA TYR A 42 2.12 5.82 12.12
C TYR A 42 2.65 4.96 13.28
N LYS A 43 2.82 3.65 13.06
CA LYS A 43 3.36 2.72 14.08
C LYS A 43 4.81 3.07 14.48
N ALA A 44 5.57 3.69 13.58
CA ALA A 44 6.89 4.25 13.86
C ALA A 44 6.87 5.60 14.60
N GLY A 45 5.69 6.19 14.85
CA GLY A 45 5.54 7.49 15.51
C GLY A 45 5.95 8.70 14.67
N LEU A 46 6.12 8.52 13.35
CA LEU A 46 6.56 9.58 12.45
C LEU A 46 5.43 10.49 11.97
N ILE A 47 4.18 10.02 12.04
CA ILE A 47 2.98 10.79 11.67
C ILE A 47 1.89 10.64 12.74
N THR A 48 0.99 11.62 12.81
CA THR A 48 -0.19 11.58 13.68
C THR A 48 -1.28 10.69 13.10
N TYR A 49 -2.19 10.22 13.95
CA TYR A 49 -3.37 9.44 13.53
C TYR A 49 -4.22 10.19 12.50
N GLU A 50 -4.42 11.48 12.72
CA GLU A 50 -5.19 12.34 11.83
C GLU A 50 -4.54 12.46 10.45
N ASN A 51 -3.21 12.59 10.40
CA ASN A 51 -2.46 12.58 9.14
C ASN A 51 -2.58 11.21 8.45
N ALA A 52 -2.49 10.11 9.20
CA ALA A 52 -2.64 8.78 8.63
C ALA A 52 -4.00 8.60 7.93
N LEU A 53 -5.09 9.03 8.55
CA LEU A 53 -6.44 8.94 7.97
C LEU A 53 -6.68 9.94 6.83
N THR A 54 -6.07 11.12 6.89
CA THR A 54 -6.24 12.16 5.86
C THR A 54 -5.60 11.71 4.55
N TYR A 55 -4.44 11.07 4.61
CA TYR A 55 -3.66 10.67 3.43
C TYR A 55 -3.90 9.21 3.01
N SER A 56 -4.63 8.40 3.78
CA SER A 56 -4.99 7.03 3.40
C SER A 56 -6.05 6.99 2.30
N ILE A 57 -5.90 6.04 1.39
CA ILE A 57 -6.87 5.75 0.32
C ILE A 57 -8.06 4.98 0.91
N ASP A 58 -7.77 3.94 1.69
CA ASP A 58 -8.78 3.17 2.44
C ASP A 58 -8.68 3.46 3.94
N ARG A 59 -9.50 4.40 4.41
CA ARG A 59 -9.53 4.84 5.81
C ARG A 59 -9.97 3.73 6.76
N ASP A 60 -10.91 2.89 6.35
CA ASP A 60 -11.44 1.82 7.19
C ASP A 60 -10.40 0.71 7.37
N MET A 61 -9.67 0.37 6.31
CA MET A 61 -8.53 -0.54 6.37
C MET A 61 -7.43 0.01 7.30
N VAL A 62 -7.00 1.26 7.09
CA VAL A 62 -5.95 1.88 7.89
C VAL A 62 -6.35 1.96 9.37
N LYS A 63 -7.59 2.34 9.67
CA LYS A 63 -8.11 2.36 11.03
C LYS A 63 -8.05 0.98 11.68
N ARG A 64 -8.52 -0.07 11.00
CA ARG A 64 -8.43 -1.46 11.49
C ARG A 64 -6.99 -1.89 11.76
N MET A 65 -6.05 -1.54 10.88
CA MET A 65 -4.64 -1.92 11.03
C MET A 65 -3.90 -1.16 12.14
N ILE A 66 -4.37 0.05 12.48
CA ILE A 66 -3.85 0.85 13.58
C ILE A 66 -4.40 0.37 14.92
N GLU A 67 -5.68 -0.01 14.98
CA GLU A 67 -6.35 -0.51 16.17
C GLU A 67 -5.97 -1.97 16.53
N LEU A 68 -5.36 -2.71 15.58
CA LEU A 68 -4.73 -4.03 15.76
C LEU A 68 -3.26 -3.91 16.19
#